data_AF-A0A0E2Z4K2-F1
#
_entry.id   AF-A0A0E2Z4K2-F1
#
_cell.length_a   1.000
_cell.length_b   1.000
_cell.length_c   1.000
_cell.angle_alpha   90.00
_cell.angle_beta   90.00
_cell.angle_gamma   90.00
#
_symmetry.space_group_name_H-M   'P 1'
#
loop_
_entity.id
_entity.type
_entity.pdbx_description
1 polymer ?
#
loop_
_entity_poly.entity_id
_entity_poly.type
_entity_poly.pdbx_seq_one_letter_code
_entity_poly.pdbx_strand_id
1 'polypeptide(L)'
;MSNKSYVMWNNKGGVGKSTITFHIASVYAENNPDRDVVVIDMCPQANSSSMLMGGGKDSELKLQQLISMNEPQTIVGYITEATLNGDADIAKYSTKLREVNPNLSNNMYLISGDGNLELIAPLLSERAEATPLSAADNPWIKIHSIVRFLTKKPINSERPCTFFIDTNPSFSIYTQLAIVGGEKLLVPINADDSSIFAITGLFNLIWGTAIIHPVYGKYTFASKAKSHGLVLPKISFLLGNRFTQKKGAAHAFKALSNEAIDKMYSEYKKNPDKFEDPVEHINNLQDFESAYSIELRDFNSAGVVAANQGLPLSKMDKHTYEVYGERIQVAKEQREKCREAIELLVTKL
;
A
#
# COMPACT_ATOMS: atom_id res chain seq x y z
N MET A 1 -15.73 -4.57 16.86
CA MET A 1 -14.89 -3.58 16.15
C MET A 1 -14.95 -3.90 14.66
N SER A 2 -14.94 -2.91 13.77
CA SER A 2 -14.95 -3.12 12.32
C SER A 2 -13.54 -3.38 11.77
N ASN A 3 -13.49 -3.95 10.57
CA ASN A 3 -12.26 -4.00 9.78
C ASN A 3 -11.78 -2.58 9.42
N LYS A 4 -10.48 -2.44 9.16
CA LYS A 4 -9.87 -1.22 8.62
C LYS A 4 -9.09 -1.58 7.36
N SER A 5 -9.04 -0.72 6.34
CA SER A 5 -8.15 -0.92 5.18
C SER A 5 -7.37 0.31 4.75
N TYR A 6 -6.05 0.16 4.64
CA TYR A 6 -5.09 1.17 4.22
C TYR A 6 -4.47 0.77 2.89
N VAL A 7 -4.57 1.62 1.87
CA VAL A 7 -3.89 1.45 0.59
C VAL A 7 -2.62 2.29 0.60
N MET A 8 -1.49 1.67 0.25
CA MET A 8 -0.22 2.35 0.07
C MET A 8 -0.05 2.67 -1.42
N TRP A 9 -0.24 3.91 -1.88
CA TRP A 9 -0.09 4.22 -3.31
C TRP A 9 0.53 5.59 -3.60
N ASN A 10 1.33 5.61 -4.66
CA ASN A 10 1.84 6.79 -5.36
C ASN A 10 2.15 6.34 -6.80
N ASN A 11 1.79 7.15 -7.79
CA ASN A 11 2.03 6.91 -9.23
C ASN A 11 3.52 6.91 -9.63
N LYS A 12 4.43 7.17 -8.69
CA LYS A 12 5.88 7.06 -8.87
C LYS A 12 6.45 5.74 -8.34
N GLY A 13 7.29 5.09 -9.14
CA GLY A 13 8.09 3.94 -8.73
C GLY A 13 9.22 4.33 -7.76
N GLY A 14 9.70 3.39 -6.94
CA GLY A 14 10.89 3.60 -6.09
C GLY A 14 10.70 4.52 -4.87
N VAL A 15 9.48 4.87 -4.50
CA VAL A 15 9.18 5.67 -3.28
C VAL A 15 9.11 4.83 -1.99
N GLY A 16 9.40 3.53 -2.06
CA GLY A 16 9.45 2.65 -0.89
C GLY A 16 8.13 2.01 -0.46
N LYS A 17 7.06 2.05 -1.28
CA LYS A 17 5.73 1.47 -0.98
C LYS A 17 5.80 0.10 -0.30
N SER A 18 6.36 -0.91 -0.98
CA SER A 18 6.41 -2.28 -0.48
C SER A 18 7.24 -2.42 0.81
N THR A 19 8.34 -1.66 0.94
CA THR A 19 9.20 -1.69 2.13
C THR A 19 8.50 -1.05 3.33
N ILE A 20 7.81 0.07 3.12
CA ILE A 20 6.98 0.70 4.15
C ILE A 20 5.86 -0.26 4.55
N THR A 21 5.14 -0.85 3.59
CA THR A 21 4.09 -1.84 3.86
C THR A 21 4.59 -3.01 4.72
N PHE A 22 5.74 -3.59 4.37
CA PHE A 22 6.39 -4.65 5.15
C PHE A 22 6.60 -4.25 6.62
N HIS A 23 7.18 -3.07 6.86
CA HIS A 23 7.49 -2.60 8.20
C HIS A 23 6.26 -2.21 9.00
N ILE A 24 5.35 -1.41 8.42
CA ILE A 24 4.15 -0.96 9.14
C ILE A 24 3.25 -2.13 9.49
N ALA A 25 3.06 -3.10 8.59
CA ALA A 25 2.19 -4.25 8.86
C ALA A 25 2.79 -5.11 9.99
N SER A 26 4.12 -5.31 9.97
CA SER A 26 4.83 -6.09 10.99
C SER A 26 4.73 -5.45 12.38
N VAL A 27 5.04 -4.15 12.49
CA VAL A 27 5.00 -3.43 13.76
C VAL A 27 3.56 -3.22 14.23
N TYR A 28 2.61 -2.98 13.32
CA TYR A 28 1.19 -2.89 13.66
C TYR A 28 0.69 -4.22 14.25
N ALA A 29 1.08 -5.36 13.69
CA ALA A 29 0.70 -6.67 14.21
C ALA A 29 1.27 -6.94 15.61
N GLU A 30 2.50 -6.52 15.87
CA GLU A 30 3.15 -6.58 17.19
C GLU A 30 2.39 -5.75 18.23
N ASN A 31 1.94 -4.55 17.86
CA ASN A 31 1.26 -3.62 18.77
C ASN A 31 -0.24 -3.90 18.94
N ASN A 32 -0.85 -4.70 18.05
CA ASN A 32 -2.29 -4.98 18.04
C ASN A 32 -2.56 -6.50 18.05
N PRO A 33 -2.19 -7.23 19.14
CA PRO A 33 -2.30 -8.68 19.23
C PRO A 33 -3.75 -9.18 19.29
N ASP A 34 -4.75 -8.29 19.36
CA ASP A 34 -6.19 -8.55 19.32
C ASP A 34 -6.78 -8.46 17.89
N ARG A 35 -6.03 -7.91 16.93
CA ARG A 35 -6.46 -7.78 15.52
C ARG A 35 -5.68 -8.71 14.61
N ASP A 36 -6.31 -9.23 13.56
CA ASP A 36 -5.58 -9.91 12.50
C ASP A 36 -5.08 -8.88 11.48
N VAL A 37 -3.81 -8.96 11.10
CA VAL A 37 -3.19 -8.05 10.13
C VAL A 37 -3.00 -8.79 8.83
N VAL A 38 -3.59 -8.28 7.76
CA VAL A 38 -3.58 -8.91 6.44
C VAL A 38 -2.90 -7.97 5.46
N VAL A 39 -1.83 -8.45 4.82
CA VAL A 39 -1.23 -7.74 3.70
C VAL A 39 -1.80 -8.29 2.40
N ILE A 40 -2.27 -7.40 1.52
CA ILE A 40 -2.72 -7.73 0.17
C ILE A 40 -1.74 -7.08 -0.79
N ASP A 41 -0.97 -7.90 -1.50
CA ASP A 41 0.04 -7.39 -2.43
C ASP A 41 -0.55 -7.33 -3.85
N MET A 42 -0.99 -6.15 -4.25
CA MET A 42 -1.53 -5.86 -5.58
C MET A 42 -0.42 -5.41 -6.56
N CYS A 43 0.84 -5.76 -6.29
CA CYS A 43 1.97 -5.47 -7.16
C CYS A 43 2.43 -6.75 -7.88
N PRO A 44 2.49 -6.77 -9.22
CA PRO A 44 3.03 -7.91 -9.98
C PRO A 44 4.46 -8.33 -9.60
N GLN A 45 5.26 -7.39 -9.08
CA GLN A 45 6.64 -7.68 -8.63
C GLN A 45 6.70 -8.40 -7.28
N ALA A 46 5.59 -8.45 -6.55
CA ALA A 46 5.44 -9.17 -5.30
C ALA A 46 6.51 -8.85 -4.23
N ASN A 47 7.03 -7.62 -4.22
CA ASN A 47 8.15 -7.23 -3.36
C ASN A 47 7.78 -7.32 -1.87
N SER A 48 6.59 -6.85 -1.49
CA SER A 48 6.13 -6.95 -0.09
C SER A 48 5.89 -8.40 0.30
N SER A 49 5.36 -9.21 -0.61
CA SER A 49 5.23 -10.66 -0.42
C SER A 49 6.58 -11.34 -0.15
N SER A 50 7.61 -11.06 -0.96
CA SER A 50 8.95 -11.61 -0.78
C SER A 50 9.54 -11.23 0.58
N MET A 51 9.48 -9.95 0.96
CA MET A 51 9.97 -9.48 2.27
C MET A 51 9.23 -10.17 3.43
N LEU A 52 7.89 -10.26 3.36
CA LEU A 52 7.09 -10.89 4.41
C LEU A 52 7.34 -12.40 4.53
N MET A 53 7.62 -13.10 3.43
CA MET A 53 7.90 -14.55 3.43
C MET A 53 9.34 -14.94 3.81
N GLY A 54 10.15 -13.98 4.27
CA GLY A 54 11.50 -14.20 4.78
C GLY A 54 12.61 -13.55 3.95
N GLY A 55 12.27 -12.87 2.86
CA GLY A 55 13.24 -12.24 1.97
C GLY A 55 14.17 -13.23 1.26
N GLY A 56 15.11 -12.69 0.48
CA GLY A 56 16.15 -13.47 -0.17
C GLY A 56 15.62 -14.54 -1.14
N LYS A 57 16.47 -15.51 -1.48
CA LYS A 57 16.16 -16.55 -2.47
C LYS A 57 15.05 -17.51 -2.01
N ASP A 58 15.00 -17.82 -0.72
CA ASP A 58 14.03 -18.78 -0.19
C ASP A 58 12.59 -18.24 -0.28
N SER A 59 12.41 -16.92 -0.12
CA SER A 59 11.09 -16.30 -0.30
C SER A 59 10.58 -16.41 -1.74
N GLU A 60 11.48 -16.31 -2.72
CA GLU A 60 11.13 -16.41 -4.14
C GLU A 60 10.65 -17.82 -4.47
N LEU A 61 11.33 -18.86 -3.98
CA LEU A 61 10.90 -20.25 -4.17
C LEU A 61 9.51 -20.52 -3.58
N LYS A 62 9.24 -20.03 -2.37
CA LYS A 62 7.92 -20.16 -1.72
C LYS A 62 6.84 -19.44 -2.52
N LEU A 63 7.12 -18.23 -2.99
CA LEU A 63 6.18 -17.47 -3.81
C LEU A 63 5.89 -18.20 -5.13
N GLN A 64 6.91 -18.74 -5.80
CA GLN A 64 6.73 -19.51 -7.03
C GLN A 64 5.89 -20.78 -6.82
N GLN A 65 5.97 -21.43 -5.65
CA GLN A 65 5.10 -22.56 -5.32
C GLN A 65 3.62 -22.17 -5.28
N LEU A 66 3.29 -20.98 -4.75
CA LEU A 66 1.91 -20.47 -4.72
C LEU A 66 1.42 -20.09 -6.12
N ILE A 67 2.28 -19.48 -6.94
CA ILE A 67 1.96 -19.03 -8.30
C ILE A 67 1.76 -20.21 -9.26
N SER A 68 2.57 -21.26 -9.14
CA SER A 68 2.61 -22.36 -10.12
C SER A 68 1.52 -23.43 -9.94
N MET A 69 0.62 -23.27 -8.97
CA MET A 69 -0.49 -24.19 -8.78
C MET A 69 -1.50 -24.08 -9.94
N ASN A 70 -2.22 -25.17 -10.23
CA ASN A 70 -3.29 -25.16 -11.26
C ASN A 70 -4.32 -24.05 -10.99
N GLU A 71 -4.58 -23.81 -9.70
CA GLU A 71 -5.26 -22.63 -9.22
C GLU A 71 -4.28 -21.87 -8.31
N PRO A 72 -3.71 -20.73 -8.77
CA PRO A 72 -2.72 -19.99 -7.99
C PRO A 72 -3.27 -19.62 -6.61
N GLN A 73 -2.54 -19.92 -5.54
CA GLN A 73 -2.92 -19.51 -4.18
C GLN A 73 -2.40 -18.09 -3.86
N THR A 74 -2.75 -17.15 -4.72
CA THR A 74 -2.28 -15.76 -4.74
C THR A 74 -3.45 -14.81 -4.95
N ILE A 75 -3.17 -13.51 -5.01
CA ILE A 75 -4.15 -12.50 -5.40
C ILE A 75 -4.78 -12.74 -6.78
N VAL A 76 -4.03 -13.34 -7.72
CA VAL A 76 -4.54 -13.69 -9.05
C VAL A 76 -5.59 -14.78 -8.95
N GLY A 77 -5.35 -15.82 -8.14
CA GLY A 77 -6.35 -16.85 -7.86
C GLY A 77 -7.61 -16.27 -7.23
N TYR A 78 -7.46 -15.43 -6.19
CA TYR A 78 -8.59 -14.78 -5.53
C TYR A 78 -9.42 -13.96 -6.53
N ILE A 79 -8.78 -13.11 -7.33
CA ILE A 79 -9.47 -12.27 -8.32
C ILE A 79 -10.15 -13.14 -9.38
N THR A 80 -9.52 -14.24 -9.80
CA THR A 80 -10.07 -15.15 -10.80
C THR A 80 -11.33 -15.85 -10.27
N GLU A 81 -11.26 -16.44 -9.08
CA GLU A 81 -12.42 -17.10 -8.44
C GLU A 81 -13.55 -16.09 -8.18
N ALA A 82 -13.22 -14.90 -7.65
CA ALA A 82 -14.21 -13.84 -7.40
C ALA A 82 -14.86 -13.33 -8.70
N THR A 83 -14.11 -13.26 -9.79
CA THR A 83 -14.64 -12.86 -11.10
C THR A 83 -15.59 -13.92 -11.67
N LEU A 84 -15.30 -15.21 -11.49
CA LEU A 84 -16.13 -16.30 -12.01
C LEU A 84 -17.38 -16.55 -11.18
N ASN A 85 -17.24 -16.54 -9.85
CA ASN A 85 -18.27 -16.97 -8.91
C ASN A 85 -19.01 -15.79 -8.25
N GLY A 86 -18.51 -14.56 -8.41
CA GLY A 86 -18.99 -13.37 -7.71
C GLY A 86 -18.46 -13.22 -6.29
N ASP A 87 -17.78 -14.23 -5.76
CA ASP A 87 -17.09 -14.21 -4.47
C ASP A 87 -15.95 -15.26 -4.45
N ALA A 88 -15.00 -15.11 -3.55
CA ALA A 88 -13.88 -16.03 -3.36
C ALA A 88 -13.59 -16.28 -1.87
N ASP A 89 -13.17 -17.50 -1.51
CA ASP A 89 -12.86 -17.80 -0.11
C ASP A 89 -11.49 -17.23 0.27
N ILE A 90 -11.46 -16.24 1.18
CA ILE A 90 -10.22 -15.59 1.62
C ILE A 90 -9.24 -16.59 2.25
N ALA A 91 -9.73 -17.63 2.94
CA ALA A 91 -8.89 -18.60 3.63
C ALA A 91 -8.01 -19.39 2.63
N LYS A 92 -8.54 -19.68 1.45
CA LYS A 92 -7.88 -20.43 0.37
C LYS A 92 -6.68 -19.70 -0.23
N TYR A 93 -6.68 -18.38 -0.23
CA TYR A 93 -5.63 -17.53 -0.82
C TYR A 93 -4.79 -16.79 0.23
N SER A 94 -5.02 -17.07 1.51
CA SER A 94 -4.26 -16.45 2.61
C SER A 94 -3.15 -17.37 3.11
N THR A 95 -1.93 -16.86 3.18
CA THR A 95 -0.78 -17.50 3.82
C THR A 95 -0.60 -16.98 5.24
N LYS A 96 -0.53 -17.86 6.24
CA LYS A 96 -0.19 -17.46 7.61
C LYS A 96 1.31 -17.21 7.73
N LEU A 97 1.70 -15.94 7.92
CA LEU A 97 3.09 -15.53 7.73
C LEU A 97 4.06 -16.13 8.74
N ARG A 98 3.63 -16.41 9.97
CA ARG A 98 4.47 -17.06 11.00
C ARG A 98 5.00 -18.43 10.56
N GLU A 99 4.24 -19.16 9.75
CA GLU A 99 4.58 -20.51 9.31
C GLU A 99 5.72 -20.51 8.27
N VAL A 100 5.88 -19.40 7.55
CA VAL A 100 6.91 -19.25 6.51
C VAL A 100 8.03 -18.30 6.93
N ASN A 101 7.79 -17.40 7.88
CA ASN A 101 8.75 -16.44 8.41
C ASN A 101 8.64 -16.34 9.95
N PRO A 102 9.54 -16.99 10.71
CA PRO A 102 9.50 -16.98 12.17
C PRO A 102 9.84 -15.62 12.79
N ASN A 103 10.29 -14.64 11.99
CA ASN A 103 10.52 -13.28 12.46
C ASN A 103 9.21 -12.48 12.59
N LEU A 104 8.07 -12.95 12.09
CA LEU A 104 6.80 -12.20 12.12
C LEU A 104 5.86 -12.65 13.24
N SER A 105 4.87 -11.82 13.56
CA SER A 105 3.87 -12.07 14.60
C SER A 105 2.83 -13.12 14.15
N ASN A 106 2.21 -13.80 15.12
CA ASN A 106 1.28 -14.92 14.85
C ASN A 106 -0.04 -14.51 14.16
N ASN A 107 -0.43 -13.24 14.31
CA ASN A 107 -1.65 -12.63 13.79
C ASN A 107 -1.46 -11.98 12.41
N MET A 108 -0.44 -12.41 11.65
CA MET A 108 -0.14 -11.87 10.32
C MET A 108 -0.48 -12.85 9.20
N TYR A 109 -1.13 -12.34 8.18
CA TYR A 109 -1.56 -13.06 6.99
C TYR A 109 -1.17 -12.31 5.72
N LEU A 110 -0.94 -13.04 4.63
CA LEU A 110 -0.58 -12.49 3.33
C LEU A 110 -1.47 -13.09 2.24
N ILE A 111 -2.06 -12.23 1.43
CA ILE A 111 -2.55 -12.59 0.09
C ILE A 111 -1.48 -12.09 -0.89
N SER A 112 -0.67 -13.02 -1.38
CA SER A 112 0.58 -12.69 -2.05
C SER A 112 0.36 -12.13 -3.45
N GLY A 113 1.30 -11.29 -3.89
CA GLY A 113 1.37 -10.76 -5.23
C GLY A 113 1.71 -11.85 -6.24
N ASP A 114 1.46 -11.57 -7.51
CA ASP A 114 1.63 -12.53 -8.59
C ASP A 114 1.87 -11.78 -9.91
N GLY A 115 2.95 -12.14 -10.62
CA GLY A 115 3.31 -11.55 -11.91
C GLY A 115 2.22 -11.72 -12.98
N ASN A 116 1.38 -12.75 -12.85
CA ASN A 116 0.25 -13.00 -13.74
C ASN A 116 -0.82 -11.90 -13.67
N LEU A 117 -0.79 -10.99 -12.68
CA LEU A 117 -1.62 -9.77 -12.67
C LEU A 117 -1.48 -8.97 -13.97
N GLU A 118 -0.29 -8.88 -14.56
CA GLU A 118 -0.07 -8.21 -15.84
C GLU A 118 -0.74 -8.97 -17.00
N LEU A 119 -0.72 -10.30 -16.96
CA LEU A 119 -1.28 -11.15 -18.00
C LEU A 119 -2.82 -11.12 -17.97
N ILE A 120 -3.42 -11.07 -16.79
CA ILE A 120 -4.88 -11.04 -16.65
C ILE A 120 -5.48 -9.64 -16.70
N ALA A 121 -4.68 -8.57 -16.63
CA ALA A 121 -5.17 -7.19 -16.65
C ALA A 121 -6.04 -6.85 -17.88
N PRO A 122 -5.68 -7.26 -19.12
CA PRO A 122 -6.55 -7.06 -20.28
C PRO A 122 -7.90 -7.78 -20.12
N LEU A 123 -7.90 -9.02 -19.62
CA LEU A 123 -9.11 -9.79 -19.38
C LEU A 123 -10.01 -9.12 -18.33
N LEU A 124 -9.44 -8.64 -17.22
CA LEU A 124 -10.20 -7.92 -16.20
C LEU A 124 -10.83 -6.65 -16.78
N SER A 125 -10.12 -5.95 -17.66
CA SER A 125 -10.61 -4.74 -18.31
C SER A 125 -11.77 -5.05 -19.25
N GLU A 126 -11.64 -6.09 -20.07
CA GLU A 126 -12.72 -6.58 -20.93
C GLU A 126 -13.96 -6.96 -20.12
N ARG A 127 -13.77 -7.68 -19.00
CA ARG A 127 -14.86 -8.06 -18.10
C ARG A 127 -15.53 -6.86 -17.44
N ALA A 128 -14.77 -5.84 -17.04
CA ALA A 128 -15.32 -4.63 -16.45
C ALA A 128 -16.17 -3.82 -17.45
N GLU A 129 -15.82 -3.87 -18.73
CA GLU A 129 -16.53 -3.15 -19.81
C GLU A 129 -17.58 -4.02 -20.53
N ALA A 130 -17.83 -5.24 -20.04
CA ALA A 130 -18.80 -6.14 -20.63
C ALA A 130 -20.21 -5.53 -20.61
N THR A 131 -21.01 -5.86 -21.64
CA THR A 131 -22.42 -5.45 -21.69
C THR A 131 -23.18 -6.04 -20.50
N PRO A 132 -23.85 -5.21 -19.67
CA PRO A 132 -24.68 -5.71 -18.57
C PRO A 132 -25.77 -6.66 -19.07
N LEU A 133 -25.96 -7.78 -18.36
CA LEU A 133 -27.00 -8.76 -18.67
C LEU A 133 -28.40 -8.30 -18.25
N SER A 134 -28.49 -7.36 -17.32
CA SER A 134 -29.74 -6.80 -16.82
C SER A 134 -29.50 -5.40 -16.22
N ALA A 135 -30.57 -4.68 -15.90
CA ALA A 135 -30.46 -3.36 -15.25
C ALA A 135 -29.82 -3.42 -13.84
N ALA A 136 -29.88 -4.57 -13.17
CA ALA A 136 -29.24 -4.80 -11.86
C ALA A 136 -27.79 -5.29 -12.00
N ASP A 137 -27.37 -5.69 -13.20
CA ASP A 137 -26.01 -6.12 -13.46
C ASP A 137 -25.12 -4.91 -13.75
N ASN A 138 -23.94 -4.88 -13.12
CA ASN A 138 -22.95 -3.85 -13.37
C ASN A 138 -21.55 -4.47 -13.33
N PRO A 139 -21.03 -4.94 -14.48
CA PRO A 139 -19.73 -5.59 -14.57
C PRO A 139 -18.59 -4.71 -14.09
N TRP A 140 -18.65 -3.40 -14.36
CA TRP A 140 -17.63 -2.46 -13.92
C TRP A 140 -17.53 -2.38 -12.39
N ILE A 141 -18.67 -2.23 -11.70
CA ILE A 141 -18.72 -2.23 -10.23
C ILE A 141 -18.28 -3.58 -9.68
N LYS A 142 -18.76 -4.70 -10.27
CA LYS A 142 -18.42 -6.06 -9.82
C LYS A 142 -16.91 -6.28 -9.81
N ILE A 143 -16.23 -5.97 -10.92
CA ILE A 143 -14.78 -6.14 -11.06
C ILE A 143 -14.01 -5.18 -10.14
N HIS A 144 -14.34 -3.88 -10.14
CA HIS A 144 -13.61 -2.90 -9.33
C HIS A 144 -13.82 -3.07 -7.82
N SER A 145 -14.91 -3.73 -7.39
CA SER A 145 -15.22 -3.94 -5.98
C SER A 145 -14.67 -5.24 -5.40
N ILE A 146 -13.96 -6.08 -6.17
CA ILE A 146 -13.43 -7.37 -5.70
C ILE A 146 -12.61 -7.22 -4.41
N VAL A 147 -11.65 -6.28 -4.38
CA VAL A 147 -10.81 -6.05 -3.19
C VAL A 147 -11.60 -5.34 -2.07
N ARG A 148 -12.62 -4.55 -2.40
CA ARG A 148 -13.54 -3.97 -1.41
C ARG A 148 -14.35 -5.05 -0.69
N PHE A 149 -14.76 -6.10 -1.40
CA PHE A 149 -15.43 -7.25 -0.77
C PHE A 149 -14.45 -8.08 0.05
N LEU A 150 -13.23 -8.31 -0.46
CA LEU A 150 -12.15 -8.98 0.27
C LEU A 150 -11.90 -8.33 1.64
N THR A 151 -11.69 -7.01 1.67
CA THR A 151 -11.38 -6.27 2.91
C THR A 151 -12.51 -6.21 3.94
N LYS A 152 -13.73 -6.63 3.56
CA LYS A 152 -14.86 -6.80 4.49
C LYS A 152 -14.89 -8.17 5.15
N LYS A 153 -14.14 -9.14 4.66
CA LYS A 153 -14.12 -10.51 5.20
C LYS A 153 -13.21 -10.59 6.42
N PRO A 154 -13.61 -11.30 7.49
CA PRO A 154 -12.69 -11.66 8.55
C PRO A 154 -11.78 -12.82 8.10
N ILE A 155 -10.56 -12.89 8.63
CA ILE A 155 -9.74 -14.11 8.60
C ILE A 155 -10.20 -15.07 9.69
N ASN A 156 -10.41 -14.55 10.90
CA ASN A 156 -11.03 -15.23 12.03
C ASN A 156 -12.28 -14.47 12.46
N SER A 157 -13.41 -15.18 12.62
CA SER A 157 -14.71 -14.58 13.00
C SER A 157 -14.69 -13.86 14.36
N GLU A 158 -13.75 -14.18 15.24
CA GLU A 158 -13.63 -13.61 16.58
C GLU A 158 -12.85 -12.29 16.61
N ARG A 159 -12.10 -11.94 15.54
CA ARG A 159 -11.16 -10.83 15.54
C ARG A 159 -11.37 -9.90 14.35
N PRO A 160 -11.36 -8.57 14.55
CA PRO A 160 -11.39 -7.63 13.44
C PRO A 160 -10.06 -7.69 12.68
N CYS A 161 -10.12 -7.42 11.38
CA CYS A 161 -8.95 -7.35 10.52
C CYS A 161 -8.45 -5.90 10.33
N THR A 162 -7.16 -5.77 10.06
CA THR A 162 -6.54 -4.55 9.53
C THR A 162 -5.80 -4.92 8.25
N PHE A 163 -6.25 -4.36 7.12
CA PHE A 163 -5.70 -4.65 5.81
C PHE A 163 -4.71 -3.57 5.40
N PHE A 164 -3.53 -3.99 4.95
CA PHE A 164 -2.55 -3.14 4.27
C PHE A 164 -2.43 -3.59 2.82
N ILE A 165 -2.77 -2.72 1.88
CA ILE A 165 -2.79 -3.03 0.45
C ILE A 165 -1.57 -2.38 -0.20
N ASP A 166 -0.58 -3.19 -0.57
CA ASP A 166 0.57 -2.76 -1.37
C ASP A 166 0.19 -2.67 -2.85
N THR A 167 0.78 -1.74 -3.58
CA THR A 167 0.34 -1.44 -4.96
C THR A 167 1.49 -1.20 -5.92
N ASN A 168 1.22 -1.46 -7.20
CA ASN A 168 2.08 -1.03 -8.29
C ASN A 168 2.01 0.50 -8.50
N PRO A 169 3.10 1.17 -8.93
CA PRO A 169 3.04 2.59 -9.31
C PRO A 169 2.09 2.87 -10.49
N SER A 170 2.03 2.00 -11.49
CA SER A 170 1.14 2.18 -12.64
C SER A 170 -0.32 2.09 -12.22
N PHE A 171 -1.17 2.96 -12.74
CA PHE A 171 -2.60 3.00 -12.44
C PHE A 171 -3.43 2.00 -13.29
N SER A 172 -2.89 0.78 -13.42
CA SER A 172 -3.52 -0.35 -14.09
C SER A 172 -4.81 -0.78 -13.37
N ILE A 173 -5.61 -1.63 -14.00
CA ILE A 173 -6.89 -2.09 -13.42
C ILE A 173 -6.72 -2.74 -12.03
N TYR A 174 -5.67 -3.54 -11.80
CA TYR A 174 -5.40 -4.13 -10.49
C TYR A 174 -5.07 -3.06 -9.42
N THR A 175 -4.43 -1.95 -9.80
CA THR A 175 -4.23 -0.81 -8.89
C THR A 175 -5.54 -0.09 -8.61
N GLN A 176 -6.44 0.01 -9.59
CA GLN A 176 -7.78 0.58 -9.41
C GLN A 176 -8.62 -0.27 -8.44
N LEU A 177 -8.57 -1.60 -8.58
CA LEU A 177 -9.15 -2.54 -7.61
C LEU A 177 -8.61 -2.32 -6.21
N ALA A 178 -7.27 -2.19 -6.08
CA ALA A 178 -6.61 -1.91 -4.81
C ALA A 178 -7.12 -0.61 -4.15
N ILE A 179 -7.22 0.47 -4.95
CA ILE A 179 -7.73 1.77 -4.50
C ILE A 179 -9.17 1.65 -4.01
N VAL A 180 -10.06 0.98 -4.76
CA VAL A 180 -11.46 0.77 -4.33
C VAL A 180 -11.56 -0.10 -3.07
N GLY A 181 -10.59 -0.99 -2.85
CA GLY A 181 -10.47 -1.79 -1.62
C GLY A 181 -10.12 -1.00 -0.36
N GLY A 182 -9.56 0.20 -0.51
CA GLY A 182 -9.14 1.06 0.59
C GLY A 182 -10.25 1.91 1.20
N GLU A 183 -10.17 2.12 2.51
CA GLU A 183 -10.85 3.22 3.21
C GLU A 183 -9.92 4.43 3.36
N LYS A 184 -8.64 4.15 3.62
CA LYS A 184 -7.60 5.12 3.88
C LYS A 184 -6.47 4.97 2.86
N LEU A 185 -5.87 6.10 2.47
CA LEU A 185 -4.76 6.18 1.54
C LEU A 185 -3.52 6.72 2.27
N LEU A 186 -2.45 5.94 2.22
CA LEU A 186 -1.11 6.32 2.66
C LEU A 186 -0.29 6.66 1.41
N VAL A 187 0.25 7.87 1.37
CA VAL A 187 0.94 8.40 0.18
C VAL A 187 2.43 8.57 0.48
N PRO A 188 3.30 7.63 0.07
CA PRO A 188 4.73 7.79 0.22
C PRO A 188 5.28 8.78 -0.79
N ILE A 189 6.09 9.75 -0.34
CA ILE A 189 6.62 10.84 -1.18
C ILE A 189 8.14 10.96 -0.97
N ASN A 190 8.91 10.95 -2.05
CA ASN A 190 10.34 11.25 -2.00
C ASN A 190 10.59 12.75 -2.22
N ALA A 191 11.69 13.25 -1.67
CA ALA A 191 12.12 14.64 -1.83
C ALA A 191 12.84 14.84 -3.18
N ASP A 192 12.08 14.92 -4.28
CA ASP A 192 12.59 15.17 -5.64
C ASP A 192 11.50 15.74 -6.56
N ASP A 193 11.92 16.43 -7.64
CA ASP A 193 11.01 17.14 -8.56
C ASP A 193 9.93 16.24 -9.16
N SER A 194 10.31 15.03 -9.57
CA SER A 194 9.36 14.10 -10.18
C SER A 194 8.29 13.63 -9.19
N SER A 195 8.59 13.56 -7.89
CA SER A 195 7.61 13.28 -6.84
C SER A 195 6.64 14.45 -6.64
N ILE A 196 7.09 15.69 -6.80
CA ILE A 196 6.22 16.88 -6.73
C ILE A 196 5.23 16.89 -7.90
N PHE A 197 5.70 16.59 -9.11
CA PHE A 197 4.81 16.44 -10.28
C PHE A 197 3.83 15.27 -10.13
N ALA A 198 4.28 14.17 -9.51
CA ALA A 198 3.49 12.98 -9.26
C ALA A 198 2.24 13.28 -8.40
N ILE A 199 2.29 14.22 -7.46
CA ILE A 199 1.15 14.63 -6.62
C ILE A 199 -0.07 14.99 -7.48
N THR A 200 0.09 15.84 -8.49
CA THR A 200 -1.04 16.24 -9.34
C THR A 200 -1.59 15.04 -10.12
N GLY A 201 -0.70 14.15 -10.57
CA GLY A 201 -1.08 12.89 -11.22
C GLY A 201 -1.90 11.98 -10.31
N LEU A 202 -1.50 11.82 -9.04
CA LEU A 202 -2.24 11.05 -8.03
C LEU A 202 -3.69 11.54 -7.90
N PHE A 203 -3.89 12.85 -7.73
CA PHE A 203 -5.23 13.42 -7.60
C PHE A 203 -6.07 13.21 -8.86
N ASN A 204 -5.47 13.48 -10.02
CA ASN A 204 -6.14 13.33 -11.31
C ASN A 204 -6.54 11.88 -11.60
N LEU A 205 -5.73 10.90 -11.19
CA LEU A 205 -5.99 9.48 -11.43
C LEU A 205 -7.09 8.94 -10.52
N ILE A 206 -7.08 9.27 -9.23
CA ILE A 206 -8.06 8.77 -8.25
C ILE A 206 -9.37 9.56 -8.33
N TRP A 207 -9.31 10.89 -8.28
CA TRP A 207 -10.49 11.76 -8.12
C TRP A 207 -10.82 12.61 -9.35
N GLY A 208 -9.97 12.60 -10.37
CA GLY A 208 -10.23 13.27 -11.65
C GLY A 208 -9.63 14.67 -11.73
N THR A 209 -9.62 15.21 -12.95
CA THR A 209 -9.15 16.56 -13.24
C THR A 209 -10.26 17.59 -12.99
N ALA A 210 -9.87 18.82 -12.64
CA ALA A 210 -10.83 19.94 -12.53
C ALA A 210 -11.55 20.23 -13.86
N ILE A 211 -10.83 20.09 -14.99
CA ILE A 211 -11.38 20.23 -16.33
C ILE A 211 -11.54 18.85 -16.93
N ILE A 212 -12.78 18.44 -17.18
CA ILE A 212 -13.10 17.16 -17.82
C ILE A 212 -12.88 17.31 -19.33
N HIS A 213 -12.00 16.49 -19.89
CA HIS A 213 -11.76 16.51 -21.33
C HIS A 213 -13.00 16.05 -22.11
N PRO A 214 -13.43 16.75 -23.17
CA PRO A 214 -14.68 16.46 -23.88
C PRO A 214 -14.73 15.07 -24.51
N VAL A 215 -13.58 14.56 -24.97
CA VAL A 215 -13.48 13.23 -25.61
C VAL A 215 -13.32 12.10 -24.58
N TYR A 216 -12.19 12.08 -23.85
CA TYR A 216 -11.84 10.96 -22.98
C TYR A 216 -12.30 11.10 -21.52
N GLY A 217 -12.80 12.27 -21.10
CA GLY A 217 -13.09 12.55 -19.69
C GLY A 217 -14.15 11.63 -19.07
N LYS A 218 -15.12 11.16 -19.86
CA LYS A 218 -16.16 10.21 -19.38
C LYS A 218 -15.65 8.77 -19.21
N TYR A 219 -14.46 8.45 -19.73
CA TYR A 219 -13.89 7.10 -19.68
C TYR A 219 -12.84 6.92 -18.59
N THR A 220 -12.45 7.99 -17.88
CA THR A 220 -11.48 7.91 -16.79
C THR A 220 -12.06 7.11 -15.62
N PHE A 221 -11.17 6.45 -14.86
CA PHE A 221 -11.54 5.75 -13.63
C PHE A 221 -12.34 6.66 -12.68
N ALA A 222 -11.85 7.88 -12.43
CA ALA A 222 -12.49 8.83 -11.52
C ALA A 222 -13.94 9.17 -11.94
N SER A 223 -14.18 9.42 -13.23
CA SER A 223 -15.52 9.70 -13.74
C SER A 223 -16.45 8.51 -13.58
N LYS A 224 -15.98 7.29 -13.90
CA LYS A 224 -16.76 6.06 -13.75
C LYS A 224 -17.04 5.73 -12.29
N ALA A 225 -16.04 5.83 -11.42
CA ALA A 225 -16.19 5.65 -9.98
C ALA A 225 -17.24 6.60 -9.41
N LYS A 226 -17.20 7.88 -9.81
CA LYS A 226 -18.20 8.88 -9.41
C LYS A 226 -19.59 8.56 -9.95
N SER A 227 -19.74 8.20 -11.23
CA SER A 227 -21.06 7.88 -11.81
C SER A 227 -21.69 6.63 -11.18
N HIS A 228 -20.86 5.71 -10.69
CA HIS A 228 -21.30 4.51 -9.98
C HIS A 228 -21.42 4.69 -8.47
N GLY A 229 -21.14 5.89 -7.94
CA GLY A 229 -21.23 6.18 -6.51
C GLY A 229 -20.23 5.39 -5.65
N LEU A 230 -19.09 4.98 -6.21
CA LEU A 230 -18.04 4.32 -5.44
C LEU A 230 -17.40 5.29 -4.45
N VAL A 231 -17.30 4.85 -3.19
CA VAL A 231 -16.53 5.54 -2.17
C VAL A 231 -15.05 5.17 -2.36
N LEU A 232 -14.23 6.19 -2.64
CA LEU A 232 -12.78 6.09 -2.80
C LEU A 232 -12.08 6.42 -1.47
N PRO A 233 -10.86 5.91 -1.25
CA PRO A 233 -10.15 6.13 0.01
C PRO A 233 -9.81 7.61 0.20
N LYS A 234 -9.72 8.05 1.45
CA LYS A 234 -9.26 9.40 1.83
C LYS A 234 -7.78 9.37 2.22
N ILE A 235 -7.03 10.42 1.93
CA ILE A 235 -5.63 10.56 2.36
C ILE A 235 -5.58 10.67 3.88
N SER A 236 -4.98 9.68 4.54
CA SER A 236 -4.72 9.72 5.98
C SER A 236 -3.36 10.33 6.28
N PHE A 237 -2.30 9.89 5.59
CA PHE A 237 -0.96 10.39 5.85
C PHE A 237 -0.08 10.45 4.59
N LEU A 238 0.77 11.48 4.57
CA LEU A 238 1.90 11.64 3.67
C LEU A 238 3.14 11.07 4.34
N LEU A 239 3.76 10.09 3.71
CA LEU A 239 4.90 9.37 4.27
C LEU A 239 6.16 9.80 3.54
N GLY A 240 6.84 10.83 4.04
CA GLY A 240 7.98 11.40 3.32
C GLY A 240 9.31 11.17 4.01
N ASN A 241 10.33 10.96 3.19
CA ASN A 241 11.71 10.79 3.66
C ASN A 241 12.40 12.15 3.86
N ARG A 242 13.07 12.34 5.01
CA ARG A 242 14.06 13.42 5.28
C ARG A 242 13.52 14.86 5.38
N PHE A 243 12.35 15.09 5.98
CA PHE A 243 11.80 16.44 6.22
C PHE A 243 12.66 17.35 7.12
N THR A 244 13.51 16.81 8.02
CA THR A 244 14.08 17.63 9.12
C THR A 244 15.60 17.86 9.16
N GLN A 245 16.42 17.34 8.22
CA GLN A 245 17.89 17.46 8.35
C GLN A 245 18.47 18.79 7.82
N LYS A 246 19.34 19.45 8.61
CA LYS A 246 19.71 20.88 8.46
C LYS A 246 21.11 21.20 7.88
N LYS A 247 21.92 20.25 7.36
CA LYS A 247 23.25 20.57 6.81
C LYS A 247 23.59 19.88 5.48
N GLY A 248 24.17 20.64 4.53
CA GLY A 248 24.66 20.13 3.24
C GLY A 248 23.54 19.75 2.27
N ALA A 249 23.69 18.62 1.56
CA ALA A 249 22.66 18.05 0.67
C ALA A 249 21.28 17.92 1.35
N ALA A 250 21.25 17.82 2.69
CA ALA A 250 20.02 17.82 3.47
C ALA A 250 19.19 19.11 3.33
N HIS A 251 19.82 20.27 3.07
CA HIS A 251 19.09 21.52 2.84
C HIS A 251 18.34 21.51 1.50
N ALA A 252 18.94 20.91 0.46
CA ALA A 252 18.29 20.76 -0.84
C ALA A 252 17.11 19.76 -0.76
N PHE A 253 17.31 18.63 -0.09
CA PHE A 253 16.22 17.69 0.18
C PHE A 253 15.10 18.33 0.99
N LYS A 254 15.43 19.12 2.02
CA LYS A 254 14.43 19.85 2.80
C LYS A 254 13.63 20.84 1.95
N ALA A 255 14.27 21.56 1.02
CA ALA A 255 13.57 22.47 0.12
C ALA A 255 12.57 21.71 -0.78
N LEU A 256 12.97 20.58 -1.35
CA LEU A 256 12.12 19.72 -2.17
C LEU A 256 10.95 19.11 -1.37
N SER A 257 11.24 18.68 -0.15
CA SER A 257 10.24 18.21 0.81
C SER A 257 9.20 19.29 1.13
N ASN A 258 9.65 20.52 1.40
CA ASN A 258 8.75 21.65 1.65
C ASN A 258 7.86 21.93 0.44
N GLU A 259 8.42 21.93 -0.77
CA GLU A 259 7.66 22.13 -2.01
C GLU A 259 6.59 21.03 -2.20
N ALA A 260 6.92 19.77 -1.88
CA ALA A 260 5.95 18.68 -1.93
C ALA A 260 4.80 18.88 -0.92
N ILE A 261 5.11 19.34 0.30
CA ILE A 261 4.11 19.64 1.34
C ILE A 261 3.26 20.85 0.96
N ASP A 262 3.86 21.92 0.44
CA ASP A 262 3.15 23.10 -0.09
C ASP A 262 2.20 22.73 -1.22
N LYS A 263 2.64 21.84 -2.11
CA LYS A 263 1.81 21.31 -3.18
C LYS A 263 0.64 20.48 -2.64
N MET A 264 0.88 19.59 -1.69
CA MET A 264 -0.18 18.80 -1.04
C MET A 264 -1.17 19.69 -0.29
N TYR A 265 -0.70 20.71 0.45
CA TYR A 265 -1.57 21.67 1.13
C TYR A 265 -2.41 22.48 0.14
N SER A 266 -1.85 22.80 -1.03
CA SER A 266 -2.59 23.44 -2.12
C SER A 266 -3.69 22.55 -2.69
N GLU A 267 -3.47 21.23 -2.77
CA GLU A 267 -4.53 20.28 -3.15
C GLU A 267 -5.57 20.10 -2.03
N TYR A 268 -5.15 20.10 -0.76
CA TYR A 268 -6.06 20.08 0.40
C TYR A 268 -7.02 21.27 0.42
N LYS A 269 -6.51 22.49 0.21
CA LYS A 269 -7.35 23.70 0.16
C LYS A 269 -8.41 23.65 -0.93
N LYS A 270 -8.14 22.95 -2.03
CA LYS A 270 -9.09 22.78 -3.15
C LYS A 270 -10.06 21.64 -2.92
N ASN A 271 -9.59 20.55 -2.32
CA ASN A 271 -10.31 19.28 -2.21
C ASN A 271 -10.19 18.69 -0.78
N PRO A 272 -10.67 19.39 0.26
CA PRO A 272 -10.50 18.94 1.64
C PRO A 272 -11.21 17.61 1.92
N ASP A 273 -12.27 17.30 1.16
CA ASP A 273 -13.04 16.05 1.26
C ASP A 273 -12.25 14.80 0.84
N LYS A 274 -11.07 14.97 0.21
CA LYS A 274 -10.17 13.87 -0.19
C LYS A 274 -9.21 13.46 0.90
N PHE A 275 -9.19 14.19 2.01
CA PHE A 275 -8.36 13.92 3.17
C PHE A 275 -9.24 13.42 4.31
N GLU A 276 -8.65 12.63 5.21
CA GLU A 276 -9.32 12.22 6.42
C GLU A 276 -9.61 13.44 7.30
N ASP A 277 -10.75 13.46 8.00
CA ASP A 277 -11.11 14.65 8.78
C ASP A 277 -10.08 14.85 9.89
N PRO A 278 -9.44 16.05 9.98
CA PRO A 278 -8.35 16.25 10.92
C PRO A 278 -8.90 16.36 12.35
N VAL A 279 -8.09 15.95 13.32
CA VAL A 279 -8.45 16.07 14.76
C VAL A 279 -8.58 17.53 15.16
N GLU A 280 -7.70 18.38 14.62
CA GLU A 280 -7.68 19.82 14.84
C GLU A 280 -7.94 20.59 13.53
N HIS A 281 -8.46 21.81 13.65
CA HIS A 281 -8.75 22.63 12.48
C HIS A 281 -7.46 23.09 11.79
N ILE A 282 -7.39 22.92 10.47
CA ILE A 282 -6.21 23.30 9.67
C ILE A 282 -6.39 24.72 9.15
N ASN A 283 -5.63 25.67 9.69
CA ASN A 283 -5.67 27.08 9.26
C ASN A 283 -4.48 27.46 8.38
N ASN A 284 -3.36 26.77 8.55
CA ASN A 284 -2.10 27.10 7.89
C ASN A 284 -1.32 25.82 7.50
N LEU A 285 -0.19 26.02 6.83
CA LEU A 285 0.68 24.92 6.37
C LEU A 285 1.23 24.07 7.53
N GLN A 286 1.57 24.69 8.66
CA GLN A 286 2.12 24.00 9.81
C GLN A 286 1.08 23.07 10.45
N ASP A 287 -0.17 23.51 10.54
CA ASP A 287 -1.29 22.69 11.01
C ASP A 287 -1.49 21.49 10.07
N PHE A 288 -1.45 21.72 8.75
CA PHE A 288 -1.57 20.67 7.73
C PHE A 288 -0.44 19.64 7.83
N GLU A 289 0.80 20.11 7.94
CA GLU A 289 1.97 19.24 8.09
C GLU A 289 1.86 18.39 9.36
N SER A 290 1.44 19.00 10.47
CA SER A 290 1.28 18.30 11.75
C SER A 290 0.16 17.25 11.72
N ALA A 291 -0.91 17.52 10.97
CA ALA A 291 -2.06 16.64 10.83
C ALA A 291 -1.77 15.44 9.91
N TYR A 292 -1.18 15.68 8.73
CA TYR A 292 -1.08 14.67 7.67
C TYR A 292 0.35 14.21 7.36
N SER A 293 1.39 14.93 7.73
CA SER A 293 2.77 14.52 7.41
C SER A 293 3.36 13.64 8.48
N ILE A 294 3.94 12.52 8.08
CA ILE A 294 4.73 11.65 8.93
C ILE A 294 6.12 11.51 8.31
N GLU A 295 7.13 11.95 9.05
CA GLU A 295 8.52 11.78 8.64
C GLU A 295 8.93 10.33 8.78
N LEU A 296 9.18 9.69 7.64
CA LEU A 296 9.92 8.45 7.58
C LEU A 296 11.42 8.73 7.38
N ARG A 297 12.23 7.83 7.89
CA ARG A 297 13.67 7.84 7.68
C ARG A 297 13.98 6.92 6.50
N ASP A 298 14.96 7.34 5.70
CA ASP A 298 15.56 6.45 4.73
C ASP A 298 16.17 5.25 5.47
N PHE A 299 15.64 4.06 5.19
CA PHE A 299 16.07 2.85 5.86
C PHE A 299 17.53 2.48 5.51
N ASN A 300 18.09 3.01 4.40
CA ASN A 300 19.43 2.73 3.88
C ASN A 300 19.80 1.22 4.04
N SER A 301 21.01 0.93 4.55
CA SER A 301 21.49 -0.44 4.79
C SER A 301 20.60 -1.26 5.74
N ALA A 302 19.93 -0.62 6.70
CA ALA A 302 19.01 -1.32 7.61
C ALA A 302 17.81 -1.87 6.84
N GLY A 303 17.23 -1.09 5.92
CA GLY A 303 16.12 -1.51 5.07
C GLY A 303 16.51 -2.62 4.10
N VAL A 304 17.70 -2.54 3.50
CA VAL A 304 18.21 -3.59 2.59
C VAL A 304 18.37 -4.91 3.33
N VAL A 305 18.98 -4.88 4.51
CA VAL A 305 19.16 -6.07 5.36
C VAL A 305 17.80 -6.62 5.82
N ALA A 306 16.92 -5.74 6.31
CA ALA A 306 15.58 -6.11 6.76
C ALA A 306 14.78 -6.81 5.66
N ALA A 307 14.77 -6.22 4.45
CA ALA A 307 14.09 -6.77 3.29
C ALA A 307 14.68 -8.12 2.86
N ASN A 308 16.01 -8.25 2.85
CA ASN A 308 16.69 -9.47 2.46
C ASN A 308 16.45 -10.63 3.43
N GLN A 309 16.32 -10.35 4.73
CA GLN A 309 16.14 -11.38 5.77
C GLN A 309 14.69 -11.54 6.22
N GLY A 310 13.76 -10.78 5.64
CA GLY A 310 12.38 -10.69 6.12
C GLY A 310 12.30 -10.38 7.62
N LEU A 311 13.20 -9.52 8.10
CA LEU A 311 13.35 -9.16 9.50
C LEU A 311 12.84 -7.72 9.72
N PRO A 312 11.71 -7.50 10.41
CA PRO A 312 11.22 -6.16 10.70
C PRO A 312 12.24 -5.34 11.50
N LEU A 313 12.27 -4.02 11.28
CA LEU A 313 13.17 -3.09 12.00
C LEU A 313 13.02 -3.18 13.52
N SER A 314 11.82 -3.48 14.03
CA SER A 314 11.54 -3.69 15.46
C SER A 314 12.30 -4.88 16.06
N LYS A 315 12.76 -5.82 15.23
CA LYS A 315 13.52 -7.02 15.65
C LYS A 315 14.98 -7.00 15.23
N MET A 316 15.46 -5.91 14.64
CA MET A 316 16.87 -5.76 14.26
C MET A 316 17.73 -5.36 15.46
N ASP A 317 18.18 -6.35 16.24
CA ASP A 317 18.97 -6.15 17.47
C ASP A 317 20.51 -6.33 17.29
N LYS A 318 20.94 -7.08 16.27
CA LYS A 318 22.36 -7.35 15.97
C LYS A 318 23.10 -6.16 15.37
N HIS A 319 24.41 -6.11 15.60
CA HIS A 319 25.30 -5.11 14.98
C HIS A 319 25.66 -5.45 13.52
N THR A 320 25.77 -6.75 13.22
CA THR A 320 26.17 -7.26 11.91
C THR A 320 25.15 -8.28 11.43
N TYR A 321 24.84 -8.20 10.14
CA TYR A 321 23.94 -9.11 9.43
C TYR A 321 24.63 -9.65 8.19
N GLU A 322 24.12 -10.75 7.66
CA GLU A 322 24.65 -11.39 6.46
C GLU A 322 23.66 -11.22 5.31
N VAL A 323 24.16 -10.75 4.15
CA VAL A 323 23.39 -10.59 2.92
C VAL A 323 24.20 -11.22 1.80
N TYR A 324 23.74 -12.35 1.26
CA TYR A 324 24.42 -13.08 0.18
C TYR A 324 25.92 -13.37 0.44
N GLY A 325 26.27 -13.73 1.69
CA GLY A 325 27.65 -14.01 2.09
C GLY A 325 28.46 -12.78 2.52
N GLU A 326 27.92 -11.58 2.34
CA GLU A 326 28.56 -10.32 2.76
C GLU A 326 28.11 -9.90 4.16
N ARG A 327 29.06 -9.44 4.98
CA ARG A 327 28.77 -8.92 6.32
C ARG A 327 28.46 -7.44 6.27
N ILE A 328 27.21 -7.09 6.54
CA ILE A 328 26.72 -5.72 6.55
C ILE A 328 26.61 -5.23 8.00
N GLN A 329 27.33 -4.16 8.32
CA GLN A 329 27.19 -3.49 9.61
C GLN A 329 26.06 -2.48 9.56
N VAL A 330 25.18 -2.52 10.56
CA VAL A 330 24.09 -1.56 10.69
C VAL A 330 24.21 -0.86 12.04
N ALA A 331 24.51 0.45 12.00
CA ALA A 331 24.71 1.26 13.18
C ALA A 331 23.47 1.21 14.09
N LYS A 332 23.69 1.08 15.41
CA LYS A 332 22.60 1.01 16.39
C LYS A 332 21.68 2.23 16.30
N GLU A 333 22.27 3.43 16.26
CA GLU A 333 21.52 4.69 16.15
C GLU A 333 20.62 4.74 14.91
N GLN A 334 21.08 4.20 13.78
CA GLN A 334 20.27 4.12 12.57
C GLN A 334 19.08 3.18 12.73
N ARG A 335 19.28 2.02 13.36
CA ARG A 335 18.21 1.04 13.63
C ARG A 335 17.13 1.63 14.53
N GLU A 336 17.53 2.24 15.65
CA GLU A 336 16.58 2.85 16.60
C GLU A 336 15.77 3.97 15.94
N LYS A 337 16.42 4.87 15.18
CA LYS A 337 15.68 5.96 14.50
C LYS A 337 14.68 5.46 13.46
N CYS A 338 15.04 4.42 12.69
CA CYS A 338 14.12 3.84 11.71
C CYS A 338 12.95 3.12 12.39
N ARG A 339 13.24 2.44 13.51
CA ARG A 339 12.23 1.78 14.35
C ARG A 339 11.26 2.80 14.96
N GLU A 340 11.76 3.84 15.61
CA GLU A 340 10.95 4.91 16.21
C GLU A 340 10.02 5.58 15.19
N ALA A 341 10.50 5.83 13.96
CA ALA A 341 9.68 6.41 12.90
C ALA A 341 8.51 5.50 12.49
N ILE A 342 8.73 4.18 12.43
CA ILE A 342 7.67 3.21 12.10
C ILE A 342 6.71 3.03 13.28
N GLU A 343 7.22 2.96 14.50
CA GLU A 343 6.38 2.89 15.71
C GLU A 343 5.48 4.13 15.81
N LEU A 344 6.02 5.34 15.57
CA LEU A 344 5.25 6.58 15.54
C LEU A 344 4.15 6.52 14.47
N LEU A 345 4.47 6.08 13.26
CA LEU A 345 3.47 5.88 12.21
C LEU A 345 2.37 4.91 12.66
N VAL A 346 2.73 3.76 13.20
CA VAL A 346 1.78 2.73 13.67
C VAL A 346 0.85 3.26 14.76
N THR A 347 1.33 4.08 15.69
CA THR A 347 0.46 4.67 16.74
C THR A 347 -0.61 5.61 16.19
N LYS A 348 -0.43 6.15 14.99
CA LYS A 348 -1.39 7.05 14.33
C LYS A 348 -2.41 6.32 13.44
N LEU A 349 -2.25 5.01 13.19
CA LEU A 349 -3.14 4.18 12.35
C LEU A 349 -4.24 3.53 13.19
#